data_AF-A0A6V7W7F3-F1
#
_entry.id   AF-A0A6V7W7F3-F1
#
_cell.length_a   1.000
_cell.length_b   1.000
_cell.length_c   1.000
_cell.angle_alpha   90.00
_cell.angle_beta   90.00
_cell.angle_gamma   90.00
#
_symmetry.space_group_name_H-M   'P 1'
#
loop_
_entity.id
_entity.type
_entity.pdbx_description
1 polymer ?
#
loop_
_entity_poly.entity_id
_entity_poly.type
_entity_poly.pdbx_seq_one_letter_code
_entity_poly.pdbx_strand_id
1 'polypeptide(L)'
;MIIQIMSNQNLSNKLILMTKVKISQLEYLLETQLRDPELVKNCLTSIRSTIFEWARNIQRKIKLLVGGSYMFGIDTIEADVDLMIVLNENDFDGMMKFIGTEKSICKDKKCPDQSLYCLLCKLDNVKNIQKVNTRIPLIELNYSNIDFDIALILLPTEIPNTPNWIEKVLEDEKNLAIGDRKILPLASYKANEFILEKIPKEDLRTKNFRFAIIAMKIWAKNSSIYGNKFGFLSGSILSIFISKIYLLYPNANLHVLLQRIFLTFLTWLGNFTNYFIKKCRLWVHSHYIQLTFIRT
;
A
#
# COMPACT_ATOMS: atom_id res chain seq x y z
N MET A 1 -7.82 -30.92 -12.05
CA MET A 1 -9.02 -30.62 -11.23
C MET A 1 -8.99 -29.13 -10.91
N ILE A 2 -9.35 -28.24 -11.83
CA ILE A 2 -10.60 -27.45 -11.92
C ILE A 2 -10.21 -26.32 -12.91
N ILE A 3 -10.92 -25.90 -13.97
CA ILE A 3 -12.24 -26.17 -14.49
C ILE A 3 -12.22 -25.91 -16.01
N GLN A 4 -12.86 -26.82 -16.73
CA GLN A 4 -13.30 -26.74 -18.10
C GLN A 4 -14.68 -26.06 -18.12
N ILE A 5 -14.82 -24.85 -18.67
CA ILE A 5 -16.14 -24.32 -19.08
C ILE A 5 -16.00 -23.62 -20.45
N MET A 6 -16.40 -24.38 -21.47
CA MET A 6 -17.25 -24.01 -22.61
C MET A 6 -16.85 -22.88 -23.58
N SER A 7 -16.64 -23.34 -24.81
CA SER A 7 -16.96 -22.75 -26.11
C SER A 7 -18.46 -22.53 -26.31
N ASN A 8 -18.88 -21.37 -26.83
CA ASN A 8 -19.72 -21.33 -28.04
C ASN A 8 -19.89 -19.89 -28.57
N GLN A 9 -19.99 -19.83 -29.90
CA GLN A 9 -19.99 -18.66 -30.76
C GLN A 9 -21.32 -17.89 -30.70
N ASN A 10 -21.24 -16.56 -30.56
CA ASN A 10 -21.99 -15.61 -31.39
C ASN A 10 -21.40 -14.21 -31.16
N LEU A 11 -20.39 -13.94 -31.99
CA LEU A 11 -19.64 -12.69 -32.14
C LEU A 11 -20.49 -11.69 -32.92
N SER A 12 -20.70 -10.48 -32.37
CA SER A 12 -20.79 -9.22 -33.14
C SER A 12 -21.24 -8.00 -32.33
N ASN A 13 -21.72 -8.14 -31.09
CA ASN A 13 -22.07 -6.99 -30.26
C ASN A 13 -21.89 -7.30 -28.78
N LYS A 14 -21.00 -6.58 -28.07
CA LYS A 14 -21.10 -6.19 -26.63
C LYS A 14 -19.75 -5.73 -26.04
N LEU A 15 -19.50 -4.41 -26.10
CA LEU A 15 -18.71 -3.70 -25.10
C LEU A 15 -19.68 -2.98 -24.15
N ILE A 16 -20.39 -3.72 -23.30
CA ILE A 16 -21.38 -3.13 -22.38
C ILE A 16 -21.35 -3.87 -21.04
N LEU A 17 -20.92 -3.17 -19.98
CA LEU A 17 -21.74 -2.87 -18.79
C LEU A 17 -20.88 -2.45 -17.57
N MET A 18 -20.27 -1.27 -17.67
CA MET A 18 -20.27 -0.31 -16.54
C MET A 18 -21.55 0.54 -16.53
N THR A 19 -22.35 0.46 -17.59
CA THR A 19 -23.49 1.35 -17.86
C THR A 19 -24.80 1.00 -17.16
N LYS A 20 -24.90 -0.14 -16.43
CA LYS A 20 -26.10 -0.46 -15.61
C LYS A 20 -26.02 0.03 -14.17
N VAL A 21 -24.81 0.23 -13.64
CA VAL A 21 -24.63 0.77 -12.29
C VAL A 21 -24.55 2.28 -12.43
N LYS A 22 -25.39 3.02 -11.70
CA LYS A 22 -25.27 4.49 -11.69
C LYS A 22 -23.92 4.85 -11.06
N ILE A 23 -23.25 5.89 -11.58
CA ILE A 23 -21.96 6.36 -11.01
C ILE A 23 -22.08 6.57 -9.50
N SER A 24 -23.19 7.17 -9.05
CA SER A 24 -23.46 7.39 -7.62
C SER A 24 -23.50 6.11 -6.78
N GLN A 25 -24.00 5.01 -7.32
CA GLN A 25 -24.02 3.72 -6.62
C GLN A 25 -22.61 3.13 -6.52
N LEU A 26 -21.82 3.22 -7.60
CA LEU A 26 -20.43 2.78 -7.59
C LEU A 26 -19.59 3.60 -6.61
N GLU A 27 -19.76 4.92 -6.61
CA GLU A 27 -19.09 5.82 -5.68
C GLU A 27 -19.43 5.49 -4.23
N TYR A 28 -20.73 5.34 -3.91
CA TYR A 28 -21.17 4.95 -2.56
C TYR A 28 -20.53 3.63 -2.11
N LEU A 29 -20.52 2.63 -2.99
CA LEU A 29 -19.91 1.33 -2.69
C LEU A 29 -18.41 1.47 -2.41
N LEU A 30 -17.68 2.28 -3.17
CA LEU A 30 -16.24 2.50 -2.94
C LEU A 30 -15.98 3.33 -1.68
N GLU A 31 -16.85 4.29 -1.35
CA GLU A 31 -16.80 5.06 -0.10
C GLU A 31 -16.94 4.17 1.13
N THR A 32 -17.83 3.17 1.09
CA THR A 32 -18.02 2.23 2.21
C THR A 32 -16.79 1.37 2.50
N GLN A 33 -15.82 1.31 1.58
CA GLN A 33 -14.57 0.57 1.77
C GLN A 33 -13.53 1.39 2.52
N LEU A 34 -13.69 2.70 2.59
CA LEU A 34 -12.78 3.60 3.28
C LEU A 34 -13.00 3.53 4.78
N ARG A 35 -11.90 3.54 5.53
CA ARG A 35 -11.92 3.68 6.98
C ARG A 35 -12.19 5.14 7.35
N ASP A 36 -12.76 5.35 8.55
CA ASP A 36 -12.86 6.68 9.15
C ASP A 36 -11.46 7.32 9.28
N PRO A 37 -11.21 8.47 8.63
CA PRO A 37 -9.92 9.15 8.71
C PRO A 37 -9.51 9.55 10.12
N GLU A 38 -10.46 9.88 11.01
CA GLU A 38 -10.13 10.35 12.35
C GLU A 38 -9.63 9.20 13.23
N LEU A 39 -10.19 7.99 13.04
CA LEU A 39 -9.72 6.78 13.71
C LEU A 39 -8.23 6.54 13.41
N VAL A 40 -7.85 6.57 12.13
CA VAL A 40 -6.47 6.29 11.68
C VAL A 40 -5.51 7.34 12.19
N LYS A 41 -5.93 8.61 12.13
CA LYS A 41 -5.15 9.74 12.63
C LYS A 41 -4.89 9.63 14.13
N ASN A 42 -5.87 9.21 14.91
CA ASN A 42 -5.71 8.96 16.34
C ASN A 42 -4.75 7.81 16.62
N CYS A 43 -4.88 6.69 15.91
CA CYS A 43 -3.97 5.55 16.02
C CYS A 43 -2.53 5.93 15.64
N LEU A 44 -2.35 6.63 14.51
CA LEU A 44 -1.06 7.16 14.06
C LEU A 44 -0.45 8.10 15.09
N THR A 45 -1.25 8.94 15.74
CA THR A 45 -0.75 9.86 16.79
C THR A 45 -0.19 9.09 17.98
N SER A 46 -0.89 8.04 18.43
CA SER A 46 -0.41 7.19 19.53
C SER A 46 0.89 6.46 19.15
N ILE A 47 0.91 5.78 18.00
CA ILE A 47 2.09 5.04 17.53
C ILE A 47 3.29 5.97 17.32
N ARG A 48 3.08 7.14 16.71
CA ARG A 48 4.13 8.16 16.54
C ARG A 48 4.69 8.60 17.88
N SER A 49 3.83 8.88 18.86
CA SER A 49 4.26 9.28 20.19
C SER A 49 5.19 8.23 20.82
N THR A 50 4.82 6.95 20.73
CA THR A 50 5.64 5.83 21.21
C THR A 50 6.96 5.71 20.43
N ILE A 51 6.95 5.88 19.10
CA ILE A 51 8.18 5.87 18.28
C ILE A 51 9.11 7.02 18.67
N PHE A 52 8.59 8.23 18.89
CA PHE A 52 9.40 9.38 19.29
C PHE A 52 9.88 9.30 20.74
N GLU A 53 9.11 8.69 21.64
CA GLU A 53 9.58 8.33 22.98
C GLU A 53 10.74 7.33 22.90
N TRP A 54 10.58 6.26 22.12
CA TRP A 54 11.65 5.29 21.87
C TRP A 54 12.91 5.97 21.31
N ALA A 55 12.76 6.84 20.30
CA ALA A 55 13.88 7.59 19.71
C ALA A 55 14.62 8.45 20.75
N ARG A 56 13.89 9.07 21.68
CA ARG A 56 14.47 9.81 22.82
C ARG A 56 15.21 8.90 23.78
N ASN A 57 14.65 7.73 24.11
CA ASN A 57 15.27 6.76 25.02
C ASN A 57 16.60 6.23 24.47
N ILE A 58 16.70 6.06 23.14
CA ILE A 58 17.95 5.65 22.49
C ILE A 58 18.88 6.82 22.15
N GLN A 59 18.45 8.07 22.43
CA GLN A 59 19.14 9.33 22.14
C GLN A 59 19.53 9.50 20.65
N ARG A 60 18.65 9.09 19.72
CA ARG A 60 18.89 9.19 18.29
C ARG A 60 17.86 10.05 17.58
N LYS A 61 18.32 10.76 16.55
CA LYS A 61 17.44 11.47 15.61
C LYS A 61 16.97 10.47 14.55
N ILE A 62 15.65 10.35 14.40
CA ILE A 62 15.02 9.51 13.38
C ILE A 62 14.39 10.38 12.29
N LYS A 63 14.25 9.83 11.07
CA LYS A 63 13.21 10.29 10.14
C LYS A 63 12.08 9.26 10.16
N LEU A 64 10.84 9.73 10.31
CA LEU A 64 9.66 8.89 10.30
C LEU A 64 8.78 9.26 9.10
N LEU A 65 8.52 8.28 8.23
CA LEU A 65 7.68 8.42 7.05
C LEU A 65 6.43 7.55 7.18
N VAL A 66 5.34 7.99 6.55
CA VAL A 66 4.14 7.15 6.36
C VAL A 66 4.02 6.84 4.87
N GLY A 67 4.08 5.56 4.54
CA GLY A 67 4.10 5.07 3.17
C GLY A 67 2.76 4.52 2.70
N GLY A 68 2.84 3.67 1.68
CA GLY A 68 1.73 2.81 1.29
C GLY A 68 0.57 3.51 0.59
N SER A 69 -0.57 2.84 0.57
CA SER A 69 -1.82 3.39 0.02
C SER A 69 -2.36 4.56 0.83
N TYR A 70 -1.95 4.68 2.11
CA TYR A 70 -2.29 5.80 2.98
C TYR A 70 -1.85 7.15 2.40
N MET A 71 -0.68 7.22 1.72
CA MET A 71 -0.21 8.45 1.05
C MET A 71 -1.20 9.00 0.03
N PHE A 72 -1.93 8.12 -0.66
CA PHE A 72 -2.96 8.50 -1.64
C PHE A 72 -4.31 8.83 -1.01
N GLY A 73 -4.40 8.86 0.33
CA GLY A 73 -5.66 8.90 1.06
C GLY A 73 -6.49 7.63 0.87
N ILE A 74 -5.88 6.53 0.45
CA ILE A 74 -6.56 5.26 0.22
C ILE A 74 -6.30 4.39 1.43
N ASP A 75 -7.09 4.65 2.47
CA ASP A 75 -7.12 3.83 3.65
C ASP A 75 -8.41 3.02 3.67
N THR A 76 -8.32 1.78 3.18
CA THR A 76 -9.44 0.86 3.18
C THR A 76 -9.50 0.11 4.50
N ILE A 77 -10.67 -0.43 4.88
CA ILE A 77 -10.83 -1.23 6.12
C ILE A 77 -9.78 -2.36 6.22
N GLU A 78 -9.44 -2.98 5.09
CA GLU A 78 -8.44 -4.07 4.98
C GLU A 78 -7.01 -3.58 4.63
N ALA A 79 -6.74 -2.27 4.64
CA ALA A 79 -5.40 -1.77 4.37
C ALA A 79 -4.59 -1.66 5.67
N ASP A 80 -3.34 -2.07 5.56
CA ASP A 80 -2.25 -1.76 6.46
C ASP A 80 -1.81 -0.29 6.32
N VAL A 81 -1.18 0.21 7.38
CA VAL A 81 -0.51 1.51 7.39
C VAL A 81 0.99 1.29 7.50
N ASP A 82 1.71 1.58 6.42
CA ASP A 82 3.17 1.48 6.35
C ASP A 82 3.84 2.66 7.07
N LEU A 83 4.72 2.36 8.02
CA LEU A 83 5.59 3.31 8.69
C LEU A 83 7.05 2.94 8.42
N MET A 84 7.89 3.94 8.11
CA MET A 84 9.32 3.73 7.89
C MET A 84 10.11 4.61 8.84
N ILE A 85 10.91 3.98 9.69
CA ILE A 85 11.89 4.63 10.55
C ILE A 85 13.24 4.55 9.87
N VAL A 86 13.86 5.71 9.63
CA VAL A 86 15.20 5.80 9.03
C VAL A 86 16.20 6.25 10.08
N LEU A 87 17.28 5.46 10.20
CA LEU A 87 18.41 5.67 11.11
C LEU A 87 19.73 5.45 10.37
N ASN A 88 20.83 5.96 10.94
CA ASN A 88 22.17 5.66 10.45
C ASN A 88 22.65 4.30 10.98
N GLU A 89 23.35 3.52 10.16
CA GLU A 89 23.85 2.18 10.51
C GLU A 89 24.90 2.20 11.63
N ASN A 90 25.71 3.26 11.73
CA ASN A 90 26.70 3.39 12.80
C ASN A 90 26.04 3.55 14.18
N ASP A 91 24.72 3.67 14.24
CA ASP A 91 23.95 3.44 15.45
C ASP A 91 23.91 1.92 15.76
N PHE A 92 25.06 1.38 16.22
CA PHE A 92 25.37 -0.06 16.43
C PHE A 92 24.26 -0.90 17.10
N ASP A 93 23.42 -0.29 17.94
CA ASP A 93 22.33 -0.96 18.65
C ASP A 93 20.95 -0.76 18.02
N GLY A 94 20.80 0.01 16.95
CA GLY A 94 19.51 0.47 16.43
C GLY A 94 18.55 -0.68 16.10
N MET A 95 19.06 -1.74 15.46
CA MET A 95 18.28 -2.95 15.16
C MET A 95 17.86 -3.70 16.43
N MET A 96 18.80 -3.89 17.37
CA MET A 96 18.53 -4.56 18.65
C MET A 96 17.57 -3.77 19.53
N LYS A 97 17.65 -2.44 19.51
CA LYS A 97 16.73 -1.54 20.22
C LYS A 97 15.39 -1.41 19.49
N PHE A 98 15.30 -1.75 18.22
CA PHE A 98 14.06 -1.75 17.46
C PHE A 98 13.26 -3.04 17.70
N ILE A 99 13.82 -4.21 17.38
CA ILE A 99 13.15 -5.51 17.52
C ILE A 99 13.27 -6.12 18.94
N GLY A 100 14.30 -5.73 19.69
CA GLY A 100 14.67 -6.38 20.95
C GLY A 100 15.51 -7.64 20.73
N THR A 101 15.83 -8.31 21.83
CA THR A 101 16.45 -9.65 21.86
C THR A 101 15.44 -10.78 21.61
N GLU A 102 15.91 -12.03 21.57
CA GLU A 102 15.07 -13.23 21.55
C GLU A 102 14.13 -13.34 22.76
N LYS A 103 14.52 -12.76 23.91
CA LYS A 103 13.70 -12.76 25.14
C LYS A 103 12.54 -11.76 25.07
N SER A 104 12.58 -10.79 24.16
CA SER A 104 11.57 -9.75 24.01
C SER A 104 10.33 -10.32 23.35
N ILE A 105 9.49 -10.94 24.16
CA ILE A 105 8.24 -11.58 23.75
C ILE A 105 7.10 -10.83 24.41
N CYS A 106 6.15 -10.37 23.62
CA CYS A 106 4.94 -9.73 24.14
C CYS A 106 3.97 -10.81 24.64
N LYS A 107 3.69 -10.84 25.95
CA LYS A 107 2.65 -11.69 26.55
C LYS A 107 1.86 -10.88 27.56
N ASP A 108 0.54 -10.81 27.38
CA ASP A 108 -0.36 -10.07 28.29
C ASP A 108 0.12 -8.64 28.60
N LYS A 109 0.56 -7.91 27.55
CA LYS A 109 1.13 -6.55 27.64
C LYS A 109 2.42 -6.43 28.46
N LYS A 110 3.01 -7.55 28.87
CA LYS A 110 4.31 -7.61 29.52
C LYS A 110 5.38 -7.93 28.49
N CYS A 111 6.48 -7.19 28.57
CA CYS A 111 7.64 -7.36 27.69
C CYS A 111 8.90 -6.90 28.44
N PRO A 112 10.00 -7.65 28.39
CA PRO A 112 11.10 -7.54 29.36
C PRO A 112 12.10 -6.41 29.08
N ASP A 113 12.08 -5.78 27.91
CA ASP A 113 13.03 -4.71 27.57
C ASP A 113 12.35 -3.40 27.14
N GLN A 114 13.17 -2.44 26.73
CA GLN A 114 12.76 -1.11 26.24
C GLN A 114 12.91 -0.99 24.72
N SER A 115 12.92 -2.12 24.00
CA SER A 115 12.87 -2.08 22.53
C SER A 115 11.57 -1.43 22.05
N LEU A 116 11.56 -0.91 20.82
CA LEU A 116 10.32 -0.38 20.24
C LEU A 116 9.23 -1.44 20.22
N TYR A 117 9.58 -2.70 19.89
CA TYR A 117 8.66 -3.84 19.99
C TYR A 117 8.02 -3.96 21.37
N CYS A 118 8.79 -3.90 22.45
CA CYS A 118 8.27 -3.98 23.81
C CYS A 118 7.49 -2.74 24.25
N LEU A 119 7.86 -1.54 23.79
CA LEU A 119 7.12 -0.32 24.06
C LEU A 119 5.74 -0.35 23.39
N LEU A 120 5.66 -0.80 22.13
CA LEU A 120 4.41 -0.99 21.41
C LEU A 120 3.54 -2.07 22.07
N CYS A 121 4.13 -3.18 22.51
CA CYS A 121 3.42 -4.25 23.23
C CYS A 121 2.63 -3.74 24.45
N LYS A 122 3.14 -2.73 25.16
CA LYS A 122 2.54 -2.19 26.39
C LYS A 122 1.32 -1.31 26.14
N LEU A 123 1.07 -0.88 24.90
CA LEU A 123 -0.10 -0.06 24.58
C LEU A 123 -1.38 -0.92 24.68
N ASP A 124 -2.40 -0.44 25.39
CA ASP A 124 -3.63 -1.19 25.68
C ASP A 124 -4.32 -1.75 24.43
N ASN A 125 -4.33 -0.98 23.34
CA ASN A 125 -5.06 -1.34 22.10
C ASN A 125 -4.28 -2.21 21.11
N VAL A 126 -3.06 -2.65 21.45
CA VAL A 126 -2.23 -3.50 20.57
C VAL A 126 -2.64 -4.98 20.63
N LYS A 127 -2.75 -5.63 19.47
CA LYS A 127 -2.98 -7.07 19.29
C LYS A 127 -2.03 -7.59 18.22
N ASN A 128 -1.82 -8.91 18.20
CA ASN A 128 -1.09 -9.61 17.14
C ASN A 128 0.29 -9.00 16.81
N ILE A 129 0.98 -8.42 17.80
CA ILE A 129 2.29 -7.82 17.57
C ILE A 129 3.35 -8.90 17.34
N GLN A 130 4.04 -8.82 16.21
CA GLN A 130 5.02 -9.81 15.79
C GLN A 130 6.27 -9.17 15.16
N LYS A 131 7.36 -9.92 15.23
CA LYS A 131 8.64 -9.57 14.62
C LYS A 131 8.74 -10.34 13.31
N VAL A 132 8.94 -9.63 12.21
CA VAL A 132 9.07 -10.25 10.90
C VAL A 132 10.53 -10.19 10.49
N ASN A 133 11.17 -11.36 10.53
CA ASN A 133 12.58 -11.53 10.21
C ASN A 133 12.77 -11.60 8.69
N THR A 134 12.83 -10.43 8.05
CA THR A 134 13.19 -10.31 6.63
C THR A 134 14.46 -9.48 6.48
N ARG A 135 14.88 -9.20 5.24
CA ARG A 135 16.05 -8.33 4.98
C ARG A 135 15.87 -6.91 5.50
N ILE A 136 14.63 -6.46 5.65
CA ILE A 136 14.28 -5.21 6.34
C ILE A 136 13.59 -5.61 7.65
N PRO A 137 14.16 -5.27 8.81
CA PRO A 137 13.51 -5.52 10.09
C PRO A 137 12.13 -4.87 10.13
N LEU A 138 11.10 -5.66 10.42
CA LEU A 138 9.71 -5.22 10.43
C LEU A 138 9.02 -5.63 11.74
N ILE A 139 8.25 -4.70 12.30
CA ILE A 139 7.30 -4.96 13.38
C ILE A 139 5.90 -4.80 12.79
N GLU A 140 5.16 -5.90 12.74
CA GLU A 140 3.74 -5.89 12.35
C GLU A 140 2.91 -5.92 13.63
N LEU A 141 1.86 -5.11 13.69
CA LEU A 141 0.91 -5.13 14.80
C LEU A 141 -0.48 -4.69 14.36
N ASN A 142 -1.48 -5.09 15.13
CA ASN A 142 -2.82 -4.54 15.03
C ASN A 142 -3.04 -3.54 16.18
N TYR A 143 -3.34 -2.27 15.88
CA TYR A 143 -3.67 -1.25 16.88
C TYR A 143 -5.10 -0.75 16.63
N SER A 144 -6.01 -0.98 17.57
CA SER A 144 -7.43 -0.59 17.43
C SER A 144 -8.07 -1.08 16.12
N ASN A 145 -7.82 -2.34 15.75
CA ASN A 145 -8.30 -2.98 14.52
C ASN A 145 -7.71 -2.42 13.21
N ILE A 146 -6.57 -1.75 13.27
CA ILE A 146 -5.80 -1.31 12.11
C ILE A 146 -4.46 -2.02 12.12
N ASP A 147 -4.09 -2.64 11.01
CA ASP A 147 -2.77 -3.25 10.85
C ASP A 147 -1.73 -2.17 10.54
N PHE A 148 -0.58 -2.24 11.20
CA PHE A 148 0.56 -1.35 11.02
C PHE A 148 1.81 -2.16 10.75
N ASP A 149 2.51 -1.77 9.70
CA ASP A 149 3.78 -2.34 9.27
C ASP A 149 4.87 -1.29 9.52
N ILE A 150 5.67 -1.50 10.56
CA ILE A 150 6.74 -0.55 10.94
C ILE A 150 8.07 -1.13 10.49
N ALA A 151 8.68 -0.54 9.47
CA ALA A 151 9.97 -0.95 8.91
C ALA A 151 11.12 -0.09 9.46
N LEU A 152 12.25 -0.72 9.79
CA LEU A 152 13.49 -0.03 10.12
C LEU A 152 14.44 -0.05 8.92
N ILE A 153 14.83 1.14 8.47
CA ILE A 153 15.79 1.36 7.38
C ILE A 153 17.07 1.93 7.99
N LEU A 154 18.15 1.17 7.89
CA LEU A 154 19.49 1.57 8.33
C LEU A 154 20.31 2.00 7.12
N LEU A 155 20.81 3.23 7.15
CA LEU A 155 21.63 3.81 6.09
C LEU A 155 23.09 3.92 6.53
N PRO A 156 24.08 3.48 5.74
CA PRO A 156 25.49 3.60 6.08
C PRO A 156 25.94 5.07 6.21
N THR A 157 25.34 5.98 5.43
CA THR A 157 25.69 7.39 5.43
C THR A 157 24.78 8.23 6.32
N GLU A 158 25.28 9.37 6.78
CA GLU A 158 24.49 10.29 7.58
C GLU A 158 23.25 10.74 6.81
N ILE A 159 22.13 10.83 7.51
CA ILE A 159 20.86 11.26 6.90
C ILE A 159 20.93 12.76 6.63
N PRO A 160 20.84 13.23 5.36
CA PRO A 160 20.92 14.64 5.07
C PRO A 160 19.80 15.44 5.76
N ASN A 161 20.12 16.61 6.31
CA ASN A 161 19.13 17.51 6.89
C ASN A 161 18.62 18.54 5.86
N THR A 162 18.21 18.06 4.68
CA THR A 162 17.63 18.89 3.61
C THR A 162 16.24 18.40 3.22
N PRO A 163 15.38 19.23 2.60
CA PRO A 163 14.05 18.79 2.16
C PRO A 163 14.10 17.59 1.20
N ASN A 164 15.08 17.59 0.29
CA ASN A 164 15.32 16.53 -0.71
C ASN A 164 16.26 15.42 -0.21
N TRP A 165 16.22 15.10 1.08
CA TRP A 165 17.15 14.13 1.65
C TRP A 165 16.93 12.71 1.10
N ILE A 166 15.70 12.36 0.69
CA ILE A 166 15.38 11.04 0.13
C ILE A 166 16.06 10.89 -1.24
N GLU A 167 15.99 11.89 -2.12
CA GLU A 167 16.69 11.83 -3.42
C GLU A 167 18.19 11.65 -3.21
N LYS A 168 18.78 12.44 -2.31
CA LYS A 168 20.22 12.32 -1.99
C LYS A 168 20.59 10.94 -1.46
N VAL A 169 19.73 10.33 -0.63
CA VAL A 169 19.95 8.95 -0.15
C VAL A 169 19.88 7.95 -1.30
N LEU A 170 18.96 8.13 -2.26
CA LEU A 170 18.78 7.25 -3.41
C LEU A 170 19.86 7.44 -4.49
N GLU A 171 20.53 8.60 -4.53
CA GLU A 171 21.63 8.91 -5.44
C GLU A 171 23.02 8.54 -4.88
N ASP A 172 23.13 8.34 -3.56
CA ASP A 172 24.39 8.01 -2.88
C ASP A 172 24.80 6.56 -3.15
N GLU A 173 25.91 6.37 -3.86
CA GLU A 173 26.47 5.06 -4.21
C GLU A 173 26.68 4.15 -3.00
N LYS A 174 27.00 4.68 -1.81
CA LYS A 174 27.16 3.88 -0.60
C LYS A 174 25.84 3.28 -0.12
N ASN A 175 24.74 4.00 -0.29
CA ASN A 175 23.40 3.53 0.03
C ASN A 175 22.87 2.54 -1.02
N LEU A 176 23.29 2.69 -2.29
CA LEU A 176 23.01 1.70 -3.33
C LEU A 176 23.79 0.39 -3.08
N ALA A 177 25.04 0.49 -2.59
CA ALA A 177 25.93 -0.65 -2.35
C ALA A 177 25.45 -1.61 -1.23
N ILE A 178 24.65 -1.13 -0.26
CA ILE A 178 24.03 -2.01 0.78
C ILE A 178 22.89 -2.89 0.24
N GLY A 179 22.65 -2.80 -1.08
CA GLY A 179 21.73 -3.60 -1.86
C GLY A 179 20.41 -2.89 -2.08
N ASP A 180 19.99 -2.79 -3.34
CA ASP A 180 18.76 -2.13 -3.83
C ASP A 180 17.51 -2.40 -2.99
N ARG A 181 17.45 -3.56 -2.33
CA ARG A 181 16.29 -3.99 -1.54
C ARG A 181 16.17 -3.30 -0.18
N LYS A 182 17.24 -2.79 0.45
CA LYS A 182 17.15 -2.08 1.75
C LYS A 182 16.59 -0.67 1.60
N ILE A 183 16.91 -0.01 0.49
CA ILE A 183 16.44 1.35 0.16
C ILE A 183 15.13 1.34 -0.64
N LEU A 184 14.67 0.17 -1.10
CA LEU A 184 13.43 0.01 -1.87
C LEU A 184 12.18 0.64 -1.23
N PRO A 185 11.98 0.61 0.11
CA PRO A 185 10.86 1.32 0.72
C PRO A 185 10.95 2.85 0.51
N LEU A 186 12.15 3.43 0.58
CA LEU A 186 12.37 4.86 0.30
C LEU A 186 12.14 5.18 -1.18
N ALA A 187 12.60 4.32 -2.08
CA ALA A 187 12.31 4.46 -3.51
C ALA A 187 10.81 4.39 -3.80
N SER A 188 10.09 3.49 -3.13
CA SER A 188 8.62 3.36 -3.23
C SER A 188 7.91 4.60 -2.69
N TYR A 189 8.37 5.12 -1.54
CA TYR A 189 7.87 6.38 -0.98
C TYR A 189 8.08 7.55 -1.96
N LYS A 190 9.28 7.68 -2.55
CA LYS A 190 9.58 8.75 -3.51
C LYS A 190 8.76 8.63 -4.79
N ALA A 191 8.52 7.41 -5.27
CA ALA A 191 7.63 7.17 -6.41
C ALA A 191 6.19 7.62 -6.11
N ASN A 192 5.68 7.35 -4.90
CA ASN A 192 4.36 7.83 -4.48
C ASN A 192 4.31 9.36 -4.36
N GLU A 193 5.34 9.97 -3.78
CA GLU A 193 5.47 11.43 -3.70
C GLU A 193 5.45 12.07 -5.09
N PHE A 194 6.23 11.52 -6.04
CA PHE A 194 6.25 12.00 -7.42
C PHE A 194 4.87 11.89 -8.09
N ILE A 195 4.13 10.79 -7.88
CA ILE A 195 2.76 10.66 -8.37
C ILE A 195 1.87 11.76 -7.80
N LEU A 196 1.93 12.00 -6.49
CA LEU A 196 1.13 13.00 -5.80
C LEU A 196 1.45 14.43 -6.25
N GLU A 197 2.72 14.73 -6.56
CA GLU A 197 3.15 16.02 -7.10
C GLU A 197 2.59 16.31 -8.50
N LYS A 198 2.35 15.27 -9.31
CA LYS A 198 1.81 15.42 -10.67
C LYS A 198 0.29 15.55 -10.70
N ILE A 199 -0.40 15.16 -9.64
CA ILE A 199 -1.84 15.29 -9.54
C ILE A 199 -2.15 16.72 -9.05
N PRO A 200 -2.98 17.51 -9.78
CA PRO A 200 -3.24 18.89 -9.42
C PRO A 200 -3.76 19.03 -7.98
N LYS A 201 -3.39 20.11 -7.30
CA LYS A 201 -3.76 20.30 -5.89
C LYS A 201 -5.25 20.56 -5.66
N GLU A 202 -5.92 21.18 -6.62
CA GLU A 202 -7.39 21.34 -6.56
C GLU A 202 -8.11 19.98 -6.70
N ASP A 203 -7.39 19.00 -7.27
CA ASP A 203 -7.68 17.57 -7.36
C ASP A 203 -6.93 16.74 -6.29
N LEU A 204 -6.36 17.34 -5.22
CA LEU A 204 -5.47 16.70 -4.20
C LEU A 204 -6.02 15.40 -3.59
N ARG A 205 -7.29 15.10 -3.85
CA ARG A 205 -8.06 13.94 -3.43
C ARG A 205 -9.08 13.56 -4.52
N THR A 206 -8.73 13.55 -5.82
CA THR A 206 -9.72 13.26 -6.85
C THR A 206 -10.36 11.93 -6.54
N LYS A 207 -11.64 12.05 -6.15
CA LYS A 207 -12.51 10.95 -5.77
C LYS A 207 -12.34 9.81 -6.78
N ASN A 208 -12.29 10.17 -8.07
CA ASN A 208 -12.10 9.25 -9.19
C ASN A 208 -10.74 8.52 -9.19
N PHE A 209 -9.62 9.17 -8.91
CA PHE A 209 -8.31 8.51 -8.87
C PHE A 209 -8.24 7.50 -7.73
N ARG A 210 -8.62 7.93 -6.52
CA ARG A 210 -8.69 7.06 -5.33
C ARG A 210 -9.64 5.89 -5.55
N PHE A 211 -10.82 6.17 -6.11
CA PHE A 211 -11.84 5.15 -6.37
C PHE A 211 -11.41 4.19 -7.47
N ALA A 212 -10.66 4.66 -8.47
CA ALA A 212 -10.08 3.77 -9.47
C ALA A 212 -9.07 2.80 -8.86
N ILE A 213 -8.17 3.27 -7.98
CA ILE A 213 -7.24 2.39 -7.25
C ILE A 213 -8.00 1.41 -6.36
N ILE A 214 -8.97 1.86 -5.57
CA ILE A 214 -9.78 1.00 -4.70
C ILE A 214 -10.52 -0.06 -5.51
N ALA A 215 -11.20 0.34 -6.59
CA ALA A 215 -11.91 -0.58 -7.46
C ALA A 215 -10.96 -1.61 -8.08
N MET A 216 -9.80 -1.19 -8.56
CA MET A 216 -8.80 -2.11 -9.12
C MET A 216 -8.21 -3.05 -8.07
N LYS A 217 -7.97 -2.58 -6.84
CA LYS A 217 -7.51 -3.41 -5.72
C LYS A 217 -8.54 -4.47 -5.36
N ILE A 218 -9.82 -4.08 -5.23
CA ILE A 218 -10.94 -4.99 -4.98
C ILE A 218 -11.07 -6.02 -6.11
N TRP A 219 -11.00 -5.56 -7.36
CA TRP A 219 -11.05 -6.45 -8.51
C TRP A 219 -9.90 -7.47 -8.51
N ALA A 220 -8.67 -7.01 -8.29
CA ALA A 220 -7.48 -7.85 -8.30
C ALA A 220 -7.54 -8.90 -7.16
N LYS A 221 -7.98 -8.50 -5.96
CA LYS A 221 -8.24 -9.41 -4.83
C LYS A 221 -9.29 -10.47 -5.20
N ASN A 222 -10.46 -10.04 -5.69
CA ASN A 222 -11.55 -10.95 -6.07
C ASN A 222 -11.19 -11.87 -7.26
N SER A 223 -10.23 -11.45 -8.08
CA SER A 223 -9.73 -12.24 -9.21
C SER A 223 -8.52 -13.10 -8.83
N SER A 224 -8.11 -13.11 -7.55
CA SER A 224 -6.95 -13.86 -7.03
C SER A 224 -5.63 -13.51 -7.74
N ILE A 225 -5.48 -12.27 -8.19
CA ILE A 225 -4.29 -11.73 -8.86
C ILE A 225 -3.72 -10.51 -8.12
N TYR A 226 -3.95 -10.44 -6.80
CA TYR A 226 -3.38 -9.43 -5.92
C TYR A 226 -2.44 -10.10 -4.91
N GLY A 227 -1.20 -9.61 -4.82
CA GLY A 227 -0.21 -10.06 -3.84
C GLY A 227 1.16 -10.38 -4.43
N ASN A 228 2.20 -9.78 -3.85
CA ASN A 228 3.56 -9.83 -4.43
C ASN A 228 4.21 -11.21 -4.41
N LYS A 229 3.75 -12.12 -3.52
CA LYS A 229 4.42 -13.40 -3.22
C LYS A 229 4.53 -14.34 -4.43
N PHE A 230 3.76 -14.15 -5.49
CA PHE A 230 3.81 -14.97 -6.72
C PHE A 230 3.91 -14.14 -8.01
N GLY A 231 4.39 -12.90 -7.93
CA GLY A 231 4.49 -12.02 -9.10
C GLY A 231 3.16 -11.43 -9.58
N PHE A 232 2.11 -11.50 -8.75
CA PHE A 232 0.83 -10.85 -9.03
C PHE A 232 0.87 -9.34 -8.74
N LEU A 233 -0.24 -8.64 -9.01
CA LEU A 233 -0.32 -7.18 -8.87
C LEU A 233 -0.11 -6.76 -7.42
N SER A 234 0.75 -5.76 -7.24
CA SER A 234 1.00 -5.10 -5.96
C SER A 234 0.24 -3.78 -5.87
N GLY A 235 0.04 -3.27 -4.65
CA GLY A 235 -0.48 -1.92 -4.44
C GLY A 235 0.33 -0.87 -5.21
N SER A 236 1.67 -0.93 -5.13
CA SER A 236 2.56 -0.01 -5.84
C SER A 236 2.45 -0.11 -7.37
N ILE A 237 2.37 -1.33 -7.93
CA ILE A 237 2.20 -1.54 -9.38
C ILE A 237 0.86 -0.99 -9.85
N LEU A 238 -0.22 -1.26 -9.10
CA LEU A 238 -1.54 -0.71 -9.40
C LEU A 238 -1.53 0.83 -9.36
N SER A 239 -0.93 1.44 -8.33
CA SER A 239 -0.84 2.89 -8.22
C SER A 239 -0.08 3.51 -9.39
N ILE A 240 1.08 2.97 -9.78
CA ILE A 240 1.85 3.47 -10.93
C ILE A 240 1.04 3.34 -12.23
N PHE A 241 0.46 2.16 -12.47
CA PHE A 241 -0.32 1.89 -13.67
C PHE A 241 -1.51 2.85 -13.80
N ILE A 242 -2.29 2.98 -12.72
CA ILE A 242 -3.49 3.82 -12.70
C ILE A 242 -3.12 5.30 -12.80
N SER A 243 -2.01 5.72 -12.18
CA SER A 243 -1.50 7.10 -12.29
C SER A 243 -1.21 7.47 -13.74
N LYS A 244 -0.58 6.57 -14.51
CA LYS A 244 -0.34 6.81 -15.93
C LYS A 244 -1.64 7.02 -16.71
N ILE A 245 -2.66 6.20 -16.46
CA ILE A 245 -3.95 6.35 -17.14
C ILE A 245 -4.68 7.63 -16.69
N TYR A 246 -4.63 7.94 -15.40
CA TYR A 246 -5.22 9.17 -14.87
C TYR A 246 -4.59 10.42 -15.49
N LEU A 247 -3.26 10.47 -15.60
CA LEU A 247 -2.54 11.58 -16.24
C LEU A 247 -2.89 11.75 -17.74
N LEU A 248 -3.27 10.68 -18.43
CA LEU A 248 -3.74 10.74 -19.82
C LEU A 248 -5.20 11.20 -19.93
N TYR A 249 -6.00 11.00 -18.87
CA TYR A 249 -7.43 11.31 -18.85
C TYR A 249 -7.83 12.03 -17.54
N PRO A 250 -7.24 13.21 -17.22
CA PRO A 250 -7.42 13.86 -15.92
C PRO A 250 -8.87 14.28 -15.64
N ASN A 251 -9.62 14.63 -16.70
CA ASN A 251 -11.02 15.06 -16.59
C ASN A 251 -12.04 13.92 -16.75
N ALA A 252 -11.58 12.66 -16.83
CA ALA A 252 -12.48 11.53 -16.98
C ALA A 252 -13.25 11.27 -15.69
N ASN A 253 -14.56 11.01 -15.81
CA ASN A 253 -15.32 10.46 -14.70
C ASN A 253 -14.84 9.03 -14.36
N LEU A 254 -15.22 8.54 -13.17
CA LEU A 254 -14.82 7.22 -12.68
C LEU A 254 -15.14 6.10 -13.68
N HIS A 255 -16.26 6.20 -14.41
CA HIS A 255 -16.62 5.17 -15.38
C HIS A 255 -15.66 5.07 -16.56
N VAL A 256 -15.40 6.21 -17.19
CA VAL A 256 -14.47 6.29 -18.30
C VAL A 256 -13.07 5.90 -17.84
N LEU A 257 -12.67 6.34 -16.64
CA LEU A 257 -11.36 6.02 -16.09
C LEU A 257 -11.17 4.50 -15.90
N LEU A 258 -12.12 3.83 -15.24
CA LEU A 258 -12.08 2.36 -15.08
C LEU A 258 -12.09 1.64 -16.42
N GLN A 259 -12.90 2.10 -17.37
CA GLN A 259 -12.92 1.53 -18.73
C GLN A 259 -11.54 1.63 -19.40
N ARG A 260 -10.87 2.79 -19.31
CA ARG A 260 -9.53 2.99 -19.87
C ARG A 260 -8.49 2.12 -19.17
N ILE A 261 -8.54 2.04 -17.84
CA ILE A 261 -7.64 1.19 -17.03
C ILE A 261 -7.76 -0.28 -17.46
N PHE A 262 -8.97 -0.83 -17.51
CA PHE A 262 -9.18 -2.21 -17.92
C PHE A 262 -8.78 -2.46 -19.37
N LEU A 263 -9.11 -1.56 -20.28
CA LEU A 263 -8.72 -1.68 -21.69
C LEU A 263 -7.20 -1.71 -21.83
N THR A 264 -6.49 -0.77 -21.21
CA THR A 264 -5.02 -0.75 -21.28
C THR A 264 -4.40 -1.97 -20.61
N PHE A 265 -4.97 -2.43 -19.49
CA PHE A 265 -4.49 -3.63 -18.80
C PHE A 265 -4.61 -4.87 -19.68
N LEU A 266 -5.75 -5.03 -20.35
CA LEU A 266 -6.00 -6.15 -21.28
C LEU A 266 -5.12 -6.07 -22.54
N THR A 267 -4.93 -4.89 -23.11
CA THR A 267 -4.02 -4.70 -24.26
C THR A 267 -2.58 -5.04 -23.88
N TRP A 268 -2.15 -4.63 -22.68
CA TRP A 268 -0.81 -4.95 -22.18
C TRP A 268 -0.63 -6.45 -22.00
N LEU A 269 -1.57 -7.14 -21.34
CA LEU A 269 -1.55 -8.61 -21.24
C LEU A 269 -1.63 -9.31 -22.59
N GLY A 270 -2.37 -8.76 -23.56
CA GLY A 270 -2.47 -9.32 -24.92
C GLY A 270 -1.14 -9.40 -25.66
N ASN A 271 -0.17 -8.55 -25.30
CA ASN A 271 1.20 -8.60 -25.83
C ASN A 271 2.08 -9.66 -25.13
N PHE A 272 1.61 -10.25 -24.03
CA PHE A 272 2.23 -11.36 -23.30
C PHE A 272 1.29 -12.59 -23.38
N THR A 273 1.36 -13.32 -24.48
CA THR A 273 0.57 -14.51 -24.87
C THR A 273 -0.30 -15.25 -23.81
N ASN A 274 -1.58 -15.45 -24.19
CA ASN A 274 -2.52 -16.53 -23.84
C ASN A 274 -3.09 -16.69 -22.41
N TYR A 275 -3.48 -15.60 -21.74
CA TYR A 275 -4.49 -15.67 -20.67
C TYR A 275 -5.52 -14.53 -20.81
N PHE A 276 -6.80 -14.87 -21.04
CA PHE A 276 -7.89 -13.89 -21.21
C PHE A 276 -8.90 -13.98 -20.05
N ILE A 277 -9.21 -12.84 -19.45
CA ILE A 277 -10.24 -12.71 -18.41
C ILE A 277 -11.61 -12.92 -19.05
N LYS A 278 -12.25 -14.06 -18.75
CA LYS A 278 -13.54 -14.48 -19.30
C LYS A 278 -14.74 -13.79 -18.62
N LYS A 279 -14.55 -13.20 -17.44
CA LYS A 279 -15.57 -12.50 -16.62
C LYS A 279 -14.89 -11.75 -15.47
N CYS A 280 -15.19 -10.47 -15.24
CA CYS A 280 -14.72 -9.71 -14.08
C CYS A 280 -15.89 -9.48 -13.10
N ARG A 281 -15.68 -9.77 -11.82
CA ARG A 281 -16.67 -9.59 -10.76
C ARG A 281 -16.06 -8.71 -9.68
N LEU A 282 -16.60 -7.51 -9.52
CA LEU A 282 -16.31 -6.63 -8.40
C LEU A 282 -17.31 -6.96 -7.29
N TRP A 283 -16.82 -7.56 -6.22
CA TRP A 283 -17.60 -7.73 -4.99
C TRP A 283 -17.32 -6.56 -4.07
N VAL A 284 -18.37 -5.86 -3.64
CA VAL A 284 -18.29 -4.81 -2.63
C VAL A 284 -19.36 -5.11 -1.57
N HIS A 285 -18.94 -5.58 -0.39
CA HIS A 285 -19.78 -5.81 0.80
C HIS A 285 -21.19 -6.38 0.50
N SER A 286 -21.26 -7.67 0.17
CA SER A 286 -22.50 -8.41 -0.12
C SER A 286 -23.28 -7.93 -1.36
N HIS A 287 -22.80 -6.90 -2.06
CA HIS A 287 -23.39 -6.39 -3.30
C HIS A 287 -22.51 -6.76 -4.50
N TYR A 288 -23.18 -7.11 -5.60
CA TYR A 288 -22.55 -7.68 -6.78
C TYR A 288 -22.48 -6.67 -7.92
N ILE A 289 -21.27 -6.27 -8.33
CA ILE A 289 -21.02 -5.54 -9.58
C ILE A 289 -20.36 -6.51 -10.58
N GLN A 290 -21.08 -6.85 -11.65
CA GLN A 290 -20.54 -7.70 -12.72
C GLN A 290 -19.96 -6.84 -13.85
N LEU A 291 -18.64 -6.85 -14.01
CA LEU A 291 -17.96 -6.30 -15.18
C LEU A 291 -17.68 -7.43 -16.17
N THR A 292 -18.52 -7.59 -17.19
CA THR A 292 -18.33 -8.68 -18.16
C THR A 292 -17.60 -8.15 -19.38
N PHE A 293 -16.33 -8.51 -19.54
CA PHE A 293 -15.56 -8.25 -20.75
C PHE A 293 -15.63 -9.50 -21.63
N ILE A 294 -16.23 -9.38 -22.82
CA ILE A 294 -16.33 -10.47 -23.80
C ILE A 294 -15.62 -10.01 -25.08
N ARG A 295 -14.80 -10.91 -25.64
CA ARG A 295 -14.01 -10.70 -26.85
C ARG A 295 -14.91 -10.61 -28.10
N THR A 296 -14.53 -9.75 -29.04
CA THR A 296 -14.86 -9.86 -30.48
C THR A 296 -13.96 -10.90 -31.14
#